data_AF-A0A7X0LL41-F1
#
_entry.id   AF-A0A7X0LL41-F1
#
_cell.length_a   1.000
_cell.length_b   1.000
_cell.length_c   1.000
_cell.angle_alpha   90.00
_cell.angle_beta   90.00
_cell.angle_gamma   90.00
#
_symmetry.space_group_name_H-M   'P 1'
#
loop_
_entity.id
_entity.type
_entity.pdbx_description
1 polymer ?
#
loop_
_entity_poly.entity_id
_entity_poly.type
_entity_poly.pdbx_seq_one_letter_code
_entity_poly.pdbx_strand_id
1 'polypeptide(L)'
;MGLPIYKPGQGYWTRVLSAVGAGTLVLAGAAWIYAISPGFLPDANQLYYQAGLAVAIIVGFGMLIYFLLNKPNVVDFMIAVEAEMKKVNWPSKKEIVGSTWVVICGTFMFAGLLFLINFAFGWFFLQIGILAPTGN
;
A
#
# COMPACT_ATOMS: atom_id res chain seq x y z
N MET A 1 -19.22 -24.75 -19.98
CA MET A 1 -18.74 -23.52 -20.65
C MET A 1 -17.68 -22.90 -19.77
N GLY A 2 -16.40 -23.00 -20.14
CA GLY A 2 -15.32 -22.37 -19.36
C GLY A 2 -15.38 -20.85 -19.51
N LEU A 3 -15.01 -20.11 -18.47
CA LEU A 3 -14.86 -18.65 -18.55
C LEU A 3 -13.65 -18.36 -19.45
N PRO A 4 -13.85 -17.92 -20.71
CA PRO A 4 -12.74 -17.74 -21.61
C PRO A 4 -11.95 -16.49 -21.19
N ILE A 5 -10.64 -16.66 -21.02
CA ILE A 5 -9.74 -15.55 -20.75
C ILE A 5 -9.52 -14.80 -22.06
N TYR A 6 -9.76 -13.48 -22.06
CA TYR A 6 -9.47 -12.65 -23.23
C TYR A 6 -7.95 -12.56 -23.43
N LYS A 7 -7.49 -12.85 -24.66
CA LYS A 7 -6.07 -12.89 -25.09
C LYS A 7 -5.16 -13.63 -24.09
N PRO A 8 -5.29 -14.97 -23.98
CA PRO A 8 -4.51 -15.74 -23.02
C PRO A 8 -3.01 -15.63 -23.34
N GLY A 9 -2.19 -15.42 -22.31
CA GLY A 9 -0.72 -15.35 -22.41
C GLY A 9 -0.13 -13.94 -22.64
N GLN A 10 -0.93 -12.95 -23.03
CA GLN A 10 -0.48 -11.55 -23.15
C GLN A 10 -0.87 -10.73 -21.92
N GLY A 11 -0.02 -9.78 -21.50
CA GLY A 11 -0.29 -8.98 -20.30
C GLY A 11 -0.18 -9.77 -19.00
N TYR A 12 0.43 -10.96 -19.01
CA TYR A 12 0.36 -11.93 -17.90
C TYR A 12 0.82 -11.32 -16.58
N TRP A 13 2.04 -10.75 -16.55
CA TRP A 13 2.61 -10.19 -15.34
C TRP A 13 1.83 -8.97 -14.86
N THR A 14 1.44 -8.07 -15.76
CA THR A 14 0.64 -6.89 -15.39
C THR A 14 -0.68 -7.32 -14.77
N ARG A 15 -1.36 -8.33 -15.34
CA ARG A 15 -2.65 -8.84 -14.85
C ARG A 15 -2.54 -9.53 -13.51
N VAL A 16 -1.54 -10.39 -13.34
CA VAL A 16 -1.30 -11.08 -12.08
C VAL A 16 -0.90 -10.10 -10.98
N LEU A 17 0.00 -9.16 -11.25
CA LEU A 17 0.42 -8.16 -10.25
C LEU A 17 -0.73 -7.24 -9.83
N SER A 18 -1.58 -6.80 -10.79
CA SER A 18 -2.79 -6.03 -10.45
C SER A 18 -3.80 -6.86 -9.66
N ALA A 19 -3.99 -8.14 -10.00
CA ALA A 19 -4.90 -9.03 -9.26
C ALA A 19 -4.39 -9.30 -7.84
N VAL A 20 -3.09 -9.52 -7.67
CA VAL A 20 -2.47 -9.71 -6.35
C VAL A 20 -2.57 -8.42 -5.54
N GLY A 21 -2.23 -7.26 -6.10
CA GLY A 21 -2.33 -5.99 -5.39
C GLY A 21 -3.76 -5.67 -4.94
N ALA A 22 -4.74 -5.81 -5.84
CA ALA A 22 -6.14 -5.62 -5.50
C ALA A 22 -6.63 -6.67 -4.50
N GLY A 23 -6.22 -7.94 -4.66
CA GLY A 23 -6.56 -9.03 -3.76
C GLY A 23 -6.02 -8.82 -2.35
N THR A 24 -4.77 -8.37 -2.20
CA THR A 24 -4.19 -8.04 -0.89
C THR A 24 -4.94 -6.91 -0.20
N LEU A 25 -5.37 -5.87 -0.94
CA LEU A 25 -6.20 -4.80 -0.40
C LEU A 25 -7.57 -5.30 0.07
N VAL A 26 -8.21 -6.18 -0.70
CA VAL A 26 -9.49 -6.80 -0.33
C VAL A 26 -9.34 -7.65 0.92
N LEU A 27 -8.27 -8.44 1.03
CA LEU A 27 -8.01 -9.26 2.22
C LEU A 27 -7.73 -8.40 3.46
N ALA A 28 -6.92 -7.35 3.32
CA ALA A 28 -6.66 -6.40 4.40
C ALA A 28 -7.94 -5.68 4.85
N GLY A 29 -8.76 -5.25 3.89
CA GLY A 29 -10.06 -4.65 4.15
C GLY A 29 -11.04 -5.61 4.84
N ALA A 30 -11.10 -6.87 4.38
CA ALA A 30 -11.92 -7.90 5.00
C ALA A 30 -11.47 -8.21 6.44
N ALA A 31 -10.16 -8.27 6.69
CA ALA A 31 -9.61 -8.46 8.04
C ALA A 31 -9.94 -7.27 8.96
N TRP A 32 -9.86 -6.05 8.44
CA TRP A 32 -10.23 -4.84 9.17
C TRP A 32 -11.73 -4.79 9.50
N ILE A 33 -12.59 -5.14 8.53
CA ILE A 33 -14.04 -5.24 8.73
C ILE A 33 -14.38 -6.34 9.73
N TYR A 34 -13.68 -7.48 9.69
CA TYR A 34 -13.83 -8.53 10.68
C TYR A 34 -13.50 -8.02 12.09
N ALA A 35 -12.41 -7.26 12.25
CA ALA A 35 -12.00 -6.70 13.54
C ALA A 35 -12.98 -5.66 14.10
N ILE A 36 -13.63 -4.85 13.25
CA ILE A 36 -14.57 -3.82 13.69
C ILE A 36 -16.00 -4.35 13.89
N SER A 37 -16.35 -5.44 13.21
CA SER A 37 -17.71 -6.01 13.21
C SER A 37 -18.32 -6.40 14.56
N PRO A 38 -17.59 -6.77 15.65
CA PRO A 38 -18.18 -6.99 16.97
C PRO A 38 -18.97 -5.80 17.51
N GLY A 39 -18.59 -4.57 17.17
CA GLY A 39 -19.29 -3.36 17.66
C GLY A 39 -20.62 -3.07 16.94
N PHE A 40 -20.93 -3.79 15.86
CA PHE A 40 -22.06 -3.49 14.97
C PHE A 40 -23.02 -4.67 14.78
N LEU A 41 -22.61 -5.89 15.13
CA LEU A 41 -23.40 -7.10 14.93
C LEU A 41 -24.03 -7.57 16.25
N PRO A 42 -25.21 -8.20 16.21
CA PRO A 42 -25.80 -8.81 17.40
C PRO A 42 -24.90 -9.87 18.04
N ASP A 43 -24.85 -9.91 19.37
CA ASP A 43 -24.03 -10.87 20.14
C ASP A 43 -24.45 -12.33 19.87
N ALA A 44 -25.73 -12.57 19.56
CA ALA A 44 -26.23 -13.89 19.22
C ALA A 44 -25.68 -14.35 17.86
N ASN A 45 -24.97 -15.49 17.84
CA ASN A 45 -24.36 -16.08 16.64
C ASN A 45 -23.35 -15.16 15.92
N GLN A 46 -22.72 -14.25 16.65
CA GLN A 46 -21.79 -13.25 16.14
C GLN A 46 -20.72 -13.85 15.21
N LEU A 47 -20.10 -14.99 15.59
CA LEU A 47 -19.10 -15.67 14.76
C LEU A 47 -19.61 -16.00 13.35
N TYR A 48 -20.87 -16.45 13.21
CA TYR A 48 -21.46 -16.81 11.92
C TYR A 48 -21.71 -15.59 11.04
N TYR A 49 -22.22 -14.50 11.62
CA TYR A 49 -22.44 -13.24 10.89
C TYR A 49 -21.13 -12.61 10.43
N GLN A 50 -20.10 -12.63 11.28
CA GLN A 50 -18.78 -12.11 10.96
C GLN A 50 -18.08 -12.90 9.85
N ALA A 51 -18.07 -14.22 9.98
CA ALA A 51 -17.49 -15.10 8.97
C ALA A 51 -18.25 -14.98 7.64
N GLY A 52 -19.59 -14.94 7.68
CA GLY A 52 -20.44 -14.76 6.50
C GLY A 52 -20.15 -13.44 5.78
N LEU A 53 -20.05 -12.34 6.51
CA LEU A 53 -19.72 -11.02 5.95
C LEU A 53 -18.32 -10.99 5.31
N ALA A 54 -17.31 -11.52 6.00
CA ALA A 54 -15.94 -11.54 5.48
C ALA A 54 -15.83 -12.37 4.20
N VAL A 55 -16.46 -13.54 4.15
CA VAL A 55 -16.49 -14.40 2.96
C VAL A 55 -17.23 -13.71 1.81
N ALA A 56 -18.38 -13.08 2.09
CA ALA A 56 -19.16 -12.36 1.08
C ALA A 56 -18.34 -11.22 0.44
N ILE A 57 -17.58 -10.48 1.24
CA ILE A 57 -16.69 -9.41 0.76
C ILE A 57 -15.59 -9.99 -0.12
N ILE A 58 -14.87 -11.02 0.35
CA ILE A 58 -13.76 -11.62 -0.41
C ILE A 58 -14.25 -12.18 -1.76
N VAL A 59 -15.36 -12.91 -1.76
CA VAL A 59 -15.92 -13.51 -2.97
C VAL A 59 -16.49 -12.45 -3.91
N GLY A 60 -17.23 -11.47 -3.39
CA GLY A 60 -17.83 -10.39 -4.17
C GLY A 60 -16.77 -9.52 -4.85
N PHE A 61 -15.79 -9.05 -4.09
CA PHE A 61 -14.68 -8.26 -4.65
C PHE A 61 -13.73 -9.12 -5.51
N GLY A 62 -13.52 -10.39 -5.18
CA GLY A 62 -12.75 -11.31 -6.00
C GLY A 62 -13.35 -11.50 -7.41
N MET A 63 -14.68 -11.68 -7.48
CA MET A 63 -15.40 -11.70 -8.76
C MET A 63 -15.32 -10.37 -9.50
N LEU A 64 -15.44 -9.25 -8.79
CA LEU A 64 -15.32 -7.92 -9.38
C LEU A 64 -13.93 -7.70 -10.00
N ILE A 65 -12.85 -8.07 -9.28
CA ILE A 65 -11.48 -7.99 -9.77
C ILE A 65 -11.32 -8.83 -11.03
N TYR A 66 -11.81 -10.08 -11.02
CA TYR A 66 -11.77 -10.95 -12.19
C TYR A 66 -12.48 -10.33 -13.40
N PHE A 67 -13.69 -9.79 -13.19
CA PHE A 67 -14.48 -9.16 -14.25
C PHE A 67 -13.78 -7.93 -14.84
N LEU A 68 -13.22 -7.06 -13.98
CA LEU A 68 -12.52 -5.86 -14.41
C LEU A 68 -11.22 -6.19 -15.17
N LEU A 69 -10.43 -7.14 -14.67
CA LEU A 69 -9.16 -7.54 -15.29
C LEU A 69 -9.31 -8.45 -16.52
N ASN A 70 -10.51 -8.96 -16.80
CA ASN A 70 -10.82 -9.70 -18.02
C ASN A 70 -11.61 -8.87 -19.06
N LYS A 71 -11.89 -7.59 -18.76
CA LYS A 71 -12.57 -6.69 -19.71
C LYS A 71 -11.63 -6.34 -20.87
N PRO A 72 -12.06 -6.40 -22.14
CA PRO A 72 -11.18 -6.26 -23.32
C PRO A 72 -10.39 -4.94 -23.31
N ASN A 73 -11.04 -3.81 -23.01
CA ASN A 73 -10.38 -2.50 -22.94
C ASN A 73 -9.26 -2.45 -21.89
N VAL A 74 -9.46 -3.11 -20.74
CA VAL A 74 -8.48 -3.15 -19.65
C VAL A 74 -7.32 -4.05 -20.07
N VAL A 75 -7.62 -5.22 -20.63
CA VAL A 75 -6.59 -6.16 -21.09
C VAL A 75 -5.71 -5.54 -22.18
N ASP A 76 -6.31 -4.89 -23.17
CA ASP A 76 -5.57 -4.22 -24.25
C ASP A 76 -4.69 -3.08 -23.73
N PHE A 77 -5.19 -2.31 -22.76
CA PHE A 77 -4.40 -1.30 -22.06
C PHE A 77 -3.23 -1.92 -21.30
N MET A 78 -3.46 -2.99 -20.53
CA MET A 78 -2.40 -3.64 -19.75
C MET A 78 -1.31 -4.26 -20.64
N ILE A 79 -1.68 -4.77 -21.80
CA ILE A 79 -0.73 -5.28 -22.81
C ILE A 79 0.09 -4.11 -23.38
N ALA A 80 -0.55 -2.98 -23.70
CA ALA A 80 0.14 -1.80 -24.20
C ALA A 80 1.13 -1.22 -23.16
N VAL A 81 0.72 -1.14 -21.90
CA VAL A 81 1.60 -0.72 -20.79
C VAL A 81 2.77 -1.67 -20.63
N GLU A 82 2.56 -2.99 -20.68
CA GLU A 82 3.67 -3.96 -20.61
C GLU A 82 4.65 -3.76 -21.77
N ALA A 83 4.15 -3.52 -22.98
CA ALA A 83 4.99 -3.25 -24.14
C ALA A 83 5.78 -1.94 -24.01
N GLU A 84 5.21 -0.92 -23.39
CA GLU A 84 5.89 0.35 -23.15
C GLU A 84 6.95 0.22 -22.04
N MET A 85 6.65 -0.51 -20.96
CA MET A 85 7.60 -0.77 -19.88
C MET A 85 8.83 -1.56 -20.32
N LYS A 86 8.72 -2.38 -21.38
CA LYS A 86 9.87 -3.09 -21.98
C LYS A 86 10.85 -2.15 -22.70
N LYS A 87 10.42 -0.96 -23.09
CA LYS A 87 11.26 0.06 -23.73
C LYS A 87 12.02 0.92 -22.72
N VAL A 88 11.60 0.90 -21.45
CA VAL A 88 12.19 1.72 -20.39
C VAL A 88 13.56 1.15 -20.00
N ASN A 89 14.58 1.99 -20.08
CA ASN A 89 15.90 1.67 -19.55
C ASN A 89 15.86 1.77 -18.01
N TRP A 90 16.01 0.64 -17.33
CA TRP A 90 16.08 0.60 -15.88
C TRP A 90 17.49 0.99 -15.40
N PRO A 91 17.59 1.77 -14.31
CA PRO A 91 18.88 2.20 -13.80
C PRO A 91 19.73 1.02 -13.35
N SER A 92 21.03 1.12 -13.59
CA SER A 92 21.99 0.15 -13.11
C SER A 92 22.07 0.16 -11.58
N LYS A 93 22.52 -0.95 -10.99
CA LYS A 93 22.71 -1.04 -9.52
C LYS A 93 23.59 0.08 -8.96
N LYS A 94 24.59 0.55 -9.74
CA LYS A 94 25.48 1.64 -9.32
C LYS A 94 24.76 2.98 -9.23
N GLU A 95 23.89 3.27 -10.20
CA GLU A 95 23.09 4.50 -10.21
C GLU A 95 22.06 4.51 -9.08
N ILE A 96 21.43 3.36 -8.81
CA ILE A 96 20.50 3.21 -7.68
C ILE A 96 21.22 3.51 -6.36
N VAL A 97 22.37 2.87 -6.11
CA VAL A 97 23.15 3.08 -4.88
C VAL A 97 23.61 4.53 -4.75
N GLY A 98 24.08 5.15 -5.84
CA GLY A 98 24.48 6.56 -5.85
C GLY A 98 23.32 7.48 -5.47
N SER A 99 22.15 7.29 -6.09
CA SER A 99 20.94 8.09 -5.79
C SER A 99 20.46 7.88 -4.35
N THR A 100 20.43 6.64 -3.86
CA THR A 100 20.03 6.33 -2.47
C THR A 100 20.97 6.98 -1.46
N TRP A 101 22.28 6.99 -1.69
CA TRP A 101 23.24 7.61 -0.77
C TRP A 101 23.04 9.13 -0.65
N VAL A 102 22.78 9.82 -1.77
CA VAL A 102 22.48 11.25 -1.78
C VAL A 102 21.26 11.56 -0.91
N VAL A 103 20.19 10.76 -1.06
CA VAL A 103 18.97 10.93 -0.24
C VAL A 103 19.27 10.69 1.24
N ILE A 104 19.96 9.61 1.58
CA ILE A 104 20.32 9.28 2.96
C ILE A 104 21.12 10.42 3.61
N CYS A 105 22.16 10.91 2.94
CA CYS A 105 22.97 12.03 3.43
C CYS A 105 22.14 13.30 3.61
N GLY A 106 21.28 13.62 2.63
CA GLY A 106 20.36 14.77 2.72
C GLY A 106 19.42 14.66 3.91
N THR A 107 18.79 13.50 4.10
CA THR A 107 17.89 13.24 5.23
C THR A 107 18.61 13.37 6.58
N PHE A 108 19.82 12.81 6.73
CA PHE A 108 20.60 12.96 7.95
C PHE A 108 21.04 14.40 8.20
N MET A 109 21.38 15.15 7.16
CA MET A 109 21.72 16.56 7.27
C MET A 109 20.52 17.38 7.79
N PHE A 110 19.33 17.18 7.22
CA PHE A 110 18.11 17.82 7.71
C PHE A 110 17.75 17.38 9.12
N ALA A 111 17.87 16.09 9.45
CA ALA A 111 17.64 15.57 10.79
C ALA A 111 18.60 16.22 11.81
N GLY A 112 19.89 16.35 11.48
CA GLY A 112 20.89 17.02 12.31
C GLY A 112 20.60 18.50 12.49
N LEU A 113 20.24 19.22 11.42
CA LEU A 113 19.84 20.62 11.49
C LEU A 113 18.63 20.81 12.40
N LEU A 114 17.57 20.02 12.22
CA LEU A 114 16.38 20.06 13.07
C LEU A 114 16.72 19.71 14.52
N PHE A 115 17.60 18.74 14.76
CA PHE A 115 18.06 18.41 16.10
C PHE A 115 18.77 19.59 16.77
N LEU A 116 19.70 20.25 16.06
CA LEU A 116 20.41 21.42 16.57
C LEU A 116 19.46 22.59 16.85
N ILE A 117 18.52 22.84 15.96
CA ILE A 117 17.50 23.88 16.13
C ILE A 117 16.64 23.57 17.37
N ASN A 118 16.14 22.35 17.50
CA ASN A 118 15.36 21.93 18.68
C ASN A 118 16.17 22.05 19.97
N PHE A 119 17.45 21.65 19.94
CA PHE A 119 18.34 21.77 21.10
C PHE A 119 18.56 23.23 21.49
N ALA A 120 18.86 24.11 20.51
CA ALA A 120 19.08 25.53 20.73
C ALA A 120 17.80 26.21 21.27
N PHE A 121 16.65 25.93 20.68
CA PHE A 121 15.36 26.45 21.17
C PHE A 121 15.02 25.91 22.55
N GLY A 122 15.23 24.61 22.81
CA GLY A 122 15.00 24.03 24.13
C GLY A 122 15.87 24.70 25.20
N TRP A 123 17.17 24.89 24.92
CA TRP A 123 18.07 25.61 25.82
C TRP A 123 17.65 27.06 26.02
N PHE A 124 17.34 27.80 24.95
CA PHE A 124 16.89 29.19 25.01
C PHE A 124 15.58 29.34 25.80
N PHE A 125 14.60 28.45 25.56
CA PHE A 125 13.31 28.48 26.24
C PHE A 125 13.39 28.11 27.73
N LEU A 126 14.37 27.30 28.13
CA LEU A 126 14.71 27.08 29.54
C LEU A 126 15.25 28.35 30.21
N GLN A 127 16.11 29.11 29.53
CA GLN A 127 16.68 30.35 30.11
C GLN A 127 15.62 31.43 30.36
N ILE A 128 14.61 31.53 29.50
CA ILE A 128 13.51 32.50 29.65
C ILE A 128 12.35 31.98 30.53
N GLY A 129 12.49 30.79 31.14
CA GLY A 129 11.53 30.25 32.11
C GLY A 129 10.18 29.80 31.53
N ILE A 130 10.08 29.64 30.19
CA ILE A 130 8.87 29.13 29.54
C ILE A 130 8.77 27.60 29.68
N LEU A 131 9.91 26.91 29.73
CA LEU A 131 9.98 25.46 29.96
C LEU A 131 10.32 25.16 31.42
N ALA A 132 9.58 24.25 32.05
CA ALA A 132 9.92 23.73 33.38
C ALA A 132 11.20 22.87 33.29
N PRO A 133 12.16 23.00 34.23
CA PRO A 133 13.34 22.15 34.24
C PRO A 133 12.91 20.68 34.37
N THR A 134 13.21 19.88 33.36
CA THR A 134 12.96 18.44 33.40
C THR A 134 14.03 17.78 34.29
N GLY A 135 13.78 17.81 35.59
CA GLY A 135 14.57 17.14 36.62
C GLY A 135 13.89 17.27 37.98
N ASN A 136 13.08 16.26 38.32
CA ASN A 136 12.29 16.08 39.55
C ASN A 136 11.41 17.26 39.99
#